data_AF-A0A1Y2MMB5-F1
#
_entry.id   AF-A0A1Y2MMB5-F1
#
_cell.length_a   1.000
_cell.length_b   1.000
_cell.length_c   1.000
_cell.angle_alpha   90.00
_cell.angle_beta   90.00
_cell.angle_gamma   90.00
#
_symmetry.space_group_name_H-M   'P 1'
#
loop_
_entity.id
_entity.type
_entity.pdbx_description
1 polymer ?
#
loop_
_entity_poly.entity_id
_entity_poly.type
_entity_poly.pdbx_seq_one_letter_code
_entity_poly.pdbx_strand_id
1 'polypeptide(L)' 'MTYAVPMPGAGDVPAPIPLREVAPWAIFAGVVMLVLLYLIGIDQGVTSLVPGSMIHEFVHDGRHLLGFPCH' A
#
# COMPACT_ATOMS: atom_id res chain seq x y z
N MET A 1 5.25 -33.72 52.20
CA MET A 1 6.07 -32.96 51.23
C MET A 1 5.14 -32.53 50.11
N THR A 2 4.60 -31.32 50.21
CA THR A 2 3.53 -30.84 49.32
C THR A 2 4.18 -29.93 48.28
N TYR A 3 4.11 -30.29 47.01
CA TYR A 3 4.56 -29.45 45.90
C TYR A 3 3.36 -28.79 45.24
N ALA A 4 3.48 -27.50 44.93
CA ALA A 4 2.46 -26.75 44.22
C ALA A 4 2.48 -27.12 42.73
N VAL A 5 1.29 -27.34 42.16
CA VAL A 5 1.11 -27.51 40.72
C VAL A 5 0.95 -26.12 40.10
N PRO A 6 1.76 -25.73 39.09
CA PRO A 6 1.57 -24.46 38.40
C PRO A 6 0.26 -24.50 37.61
N MET A 7 -0.61 -23.50 37.82
CA MET A 7 -1.84 -23.37 37.05
C MET A 7 -1.50 -22.95 35.62
N PRO A 8 -1.89 -23.73 34.59
CA PRO A 8 -1.80 -23.27 33.22
C PRO A 8 -2.96 -22.31 32.98
N GLY A 9 -2.70 -21.01 32.79
CA GLY A 9 -3.81 -20.10 32.50
C GLY A 9 -3.61 -18.59 32.61
N ALA A 10 -2.39 -18.07 32.58
CA ALA A 10 -2.20 -16.69 32.15
C ALA A 10 -1.78 -16.75 30.68
N GLY A 11 -2.77 -16.80 29.78
CA GLY A 11 -2.47 -16.67 28.35
C GLY A 11 -1.81 -15.31 28.12
N ASP A 12 -0.63 -15.31 27.50
CA ASP A 12 0.06 -14.10 27.13
C ASP A 12 -0.82 -13.32 26.15
N VAL A 13 -1.47 -12.26 26.65
CA VAL A 13 -2.18 -11.32 25.78
C VAL A 13 -1.11 -10.60 24.96
N PRO A 14 -1.15 -10.68 23.62
CA PRO A 14 -0.16 -10.01 22.79
C PRO A 14 -0.11 -8.52 23.12
N ALA A 15 1.09 -8.01 23.38
CA ALA A 15 1.28 -6.59 23.61
C ALA A 15 0.82 -5.79 22.36
N PRO A 16 0.09 -4.67 22.54
CA PRO A 16 -0.29 -3.82 21.42
C PRO A 16 0.92 -3.31 20.63
N ILE A 17 0.82 -3.31 19.30
CA ILE A 17 1.87 -2.76 18.42
C ILE A 17 1.87 -1.24 18.58
N PRO A 18 3.01 -0.62 18.93
CA PRO A 18 3.06 0.82 19.16
C PRO A 18 2.93 1.59 17.84
N LEU A 19 2.14 2.67 17.87
CA LEU A 19 1.79 3.42 16.65
C LEU A 19 3.00 3.97 15.90
N ARG A 20 4.06 4.36 16.61
CA ARG A 20 5.32 4.85 16.03
C ARG A 20 6.00 3.84 15.10
N GLU A 21 5.79 2.54 15.31
CA GLU A 21 6.39 1.48 14.51
C GLU A 21 5.58 1.25 13.22
N VAL A 22 4.28 1.52 13.25
CA VAL A 22 3.37 1.38 12.09
C VAL A 22 3.29 2.66 11.26
N ALA A 23 3.42 3.82 11.91
CA ALA A 23 3.17 5.13 11.30
C ALA A 23 3.99 5.38 10.02
N PRO A 24 5.31 5.10 9.94
CA PRO A 24 6.07 5.34 8.71
C PRO A 24 5.55 4.53 7.53
N TRP A 25 5.20 3.26 7.76
CA TRP A 25 4.67 2.36 6.74
C TRP A 25 3.25 2.73 6.32
N ALA A 26 2.41 3.12 7.28
CA ALA A 26 1.06 3.58 7.00
C ALA A 26 1.07 4.89 6.19
N ILE A 27 1.94 5.83 6.52
CA ILE A 27 2.13 7.08 5.76
C ILE A 27 2.63 6.75 4.36
N PHE A 28 3.65 5.92 4.23
CA PHE A 28 4.18 5.51 2.93
C PHE A 28 3.11 4.87 2.06
N ALA A 29 2.39 3.87 2.59
CA ALA A 29 1.29 3.21 1.89
C ALA A 29 0.17 4.19 1.53
N GLY A 30 -0.16 5.13 2.44
CA GLY A 30 -1.15 6.17 2.20
C GLY A 30 -0.75 7.11 1.06
N VAL A 31 0.51 7.52 0.99
CA VAL A 31 1.03 8.34 -0.11
C VAL A 31 0.98 7.57 -1.43
N VAL A 32 1.45 6.32 -1.45
CA VAL A 32 1.39 5.46 -2.64
C VAL A 32 -0.05 5.27 -3.11
N MET A 33 -0.99 5.03 -2.20
CA MET A 33 -2.41 4.92 -2.50
C MET A 33 -2.94 6.19 -3.17
N LEU A 34 -2.64 7.38 -2.63
CA LEU A 34 -3.08 8.65 -3.21
C LEU A 34 -2.50 8.86 -4.61
N VAL A 35 -1.23 8.49 -4.84
CA VAL A 35 -0.60 8.52 -6.16
C VAL A 35 -1.34 7.59 -7.12
N LEU A 36 -1.62 6.35 -6.73
CA LEU A 36 -2.36 5.40 -7.57
C LEU A 36 -3.77 5.89 -7.89
N LEU A 37 -4.49 6.43 -6.92
CA LEU A 37 -5.82 7.01 -7.13
C LEU A 37 -5.78 8.20 -8.10
N TYR A 38 -4.74 9.04 -8.02
CA TYR A 38 -4.53 10.14 -8.95
C TYR A 38 -4.24 9.63 -10.37
N LEU A 39 -3.30 8.70 -10.53
CA LEU A 39 -2.90 8.14 -11.82
C LEU A 39 -4.04 7.35 -12.50
N ILE A 40 -4.85 6.63 -11.72
CA ILE A 40 -5.94 5.81 -12.25
C ILE A 40 -7.21 6.64 -12.49
N GLY A 41 -7.52 7.61 -11.61
CA GLY A 41 -8.84 8.25 -11.57
C GLY A 41 -8.89 9.70 -12.05
N ILE A 42 -7.84 10.49 -11.84
CA ILE A 42 -7.89 11.96 -12.03
C ILE A 42 -7.28 12.37 -13.38
N ASP A 43 -6.32 11.61 -13.89
CA ASP A 43 -5.51 12.00 -15.05
C ASP A 43 -6.17 11.74 -16.43
N GLN A 44 -7.42 12.18 -16.62
CA GLN A 44 -8.13 12.13 -17.91
C GLN A 44 -8.39 13.52 -18.51
N GLY A 45 -7.51 14.49 -18.21
CA GLY A 45 -7.34 15.72 -19.02
C GLY A 45 -7.99 17.01 -18.53
N VAL A 46 -8.86 17.00 -17.49
CA VAL A 46 -9.52 18.24 -17.00
C VAL A 46 -9.03 18.70 -15.62
N THR A 47 -8.53 17.79 -14.77
CA THR A 47 -8.05 18.10 -13.40
C THR A 47 -6.60 17.66 -13.17
N SER A 48 -5.86 17.38 -14.24
CA SER A 48 -4.51 16.85 -14.10
C SER A 48 -3.47 17.92 -13.80
N LEU A 49 -2.62 17.63 -12.82
CA LEU A 49 -1.42 18.38 -12.48
C LEU A 49 -0.23 18.03 -13.41
N VAL A 50 -0.33 16.94 -14.17
CA VAL A 50 0.69 16.44 -15.12
C VAL A 50 0.03 16.22 -16.48
N PRO A 51 0.66 16.50 -17.63
CA PRO A 51 0.04 16.19 -18.91
C PRO A 51 -0.30 14.69 -19.02
N GLY A 52 -1.59 14.35 -18.99
CA GLY A 52 -2.05 12.96 -19.04
C GLY A 52 -1.62 12.21 -20.30
N SER A 53 -1.31 12.92 -21.40
CA SER A 53 -0.73 12.33 -22.62
C SER A 53 0.63 11.68 -22.36
N MET A 54 1.48 12.27 -21.52
CA MET A 54 2.83 11.74 -21.25
C MET A 54 2.78 10.44 -20.45
N ILE A 55 1.91 10.38 -19.42
CA ILE A 55 1.72 9.15 -18.64
C ILE A 55 1.01 8.09 -19.49
N HIS A 56 0.03 8.50 -20.29
CA HIS A 56 -0.69 7.62 -21.23
C HIS A 56 0.27 6.97 -22.22
N GLU A 57 1.17 7.73 -22.84
CA GLU A 57 2.19 7.20 -23.76
C GLU A 57 3.21 6.31 -23.04
N PHE A 58 3.72 6.72 -21.88
CA PHE A 58 4.65 5.89 -21.10
C PHE A 58 4.07 4.52 -20.73
N VAL A 59 2.81 4.47 -20.26
CA VAL A 59 2.14 3.22 -19.89
C VAL A 59 1.78 2.41 -21.15
N HIS A 60 1.35 3.10 -22.21
CA HIS A 60 1.04 2.48 -23.49
C HIS A 60 2.31 1.81 -24.08
N ASP A 61 3.45 2.48 -24.07
CA ASP A 61 4.73 1.99 -24.56
C ASP A 61 5.28 0.85 -23.68
N GLY A 62 5.16 0.95 -22.36
CA GLY A 62 5.55 -0.12 -21.44
C GLY A 62 4.81 -1.43 -21.71
N ARG A 63 3.52 -1.34 -22.06
CA ARG A 63 2.71 -2.50 -22.42
C ARG A 63 3.16 -3.15 -23.74
N HIS A 64 3.52 -2.33 -24.72
CA HIS A 64 4.15 -2.79 -25.97
C HIS A 64 5.50 -3.46 -25.73
N LEU A 65 6.34 -2.87 -24.87
CA LEU A 65 7.63 -3.45 -24.49
C LEU A 65 7.50 -4.82 -23.82
N LEU A 66 6.42 -5.04 -23.06
CA LEU A 66 6.11 -6.32 -22.43
C LEU A 66 5.35 -7.29 -23.36
N GLY A 67 5.14 -6.93 -24.64
CA GLY A 67 4.53 -7.78 -25.66
C GLY A 67 3.00 -7.89 -25.58
N PHE A 68 2.34 -7.05 -24.78
CA PHE A 68 0.89 -7.05 -24.66
C PHE A 68 0.26 -6.22 -25.82
N PRO A 69 -0.72 -6.76 -26.56
CA PRO A 69 -1.27 -6.13 -27.77
C PRO A 69 -2.23 -4.98 -27.49
N CYS A 70 -2.11 -3.84 -28.18
CA CYS A 70 -3.05 -2.71 -28.13
C CYS A 70 -4.22 -2.83 -29.12
N HIS A 71 -5.39 -2.27 -28.76
CA HIS A 71 -6.51 -2.03 -29.67
C HIS A 71 -6.76 -0.53 -29.75
#